data_AF-A0A067BR67-F1
#
_entry.id   AF-A0A067BR67-F1
#
_cell.length_a   1.000
_cell.length_b   1.000
_cell.length_c   1.000
_cell.angle_alpha   90.00
_cell.angle_beta   90.00
_cell.angle_gamma   90.00
#
_symmetry.space_group_name_H-M   'P 1'
#
loop_
_entity.id
_entity.type
_entity.pdbx_description
1 polymer ?
#
loop_
_entity_poly.entity_id
_entity_poly.type
_entity_poly.pdbx_seq_one_letter_code
_entity_poly.pdbx_strand_id
1 'polypeptide(L)'
;MTSLLSLDVHVHPLDAVRVARTLALSTIGGRTLLVLTAQPSKDQPVPPMLDAYDLGDCTRADVVAPTPIAPTLLDLGFATGRRLLLDCYSTNAQMDLLEALRPLVGDRAPPSGPVWRQLLSATKINAAALPPVTHLPSIADVQAHVRGMKRMYDVLQAIPSAPALYETLLDLEAAYVADHASLKTAPDNFCHTVYQLHPLAFALGTNAPRPSKSSLKTIAGVCPYCHAELPRCTKDSMYLQQCDIRCACCHEPFGPETYYKTAHGTTAFNVPLRQTLSACPHKTCRHPIAADAQFRLHILGDRIACVKCKNELAYETFQIAVFIQEHPTFELLTNKKRAHVTLRIQAPGIPTDGTWATFITEVQARIAAVADTACKDGVYFFRQLIHRALVLVQANAVGAFSIDLVQAMYRQLDFVQKVCPNVEYWLNDDVLASSLVRYRQFIEAVRTKKAGEMLVPTIEIDLAWHTHMTMQQEYIRCSSKALGFVMDHDDTVAGPSLTNAFAATRALWSSTHGAAYSPYNTRDFGLFAAKDVRFAHALSHVPDNTTVVLALIGTPVFDHRTRVNGSQCDALMQASGIYTTQGPVTQGDKNVDTGCALGGCGETGLMKLLGIKHTVR
;
A
#
# COMPACT_ATOMS: atom_id res chain seq x y z
N MET A 1 10.61 9.08 32.15
CA MET A 1 11.78 8.17 32.20
C MET A 1 11.42 6.96 31.38
N THR A 2 12.02 6.77 30.21
CA THR A 2 11.87 5.56 29.39
C THR A 2 12.70 4.46 30.04
N SER A 3 12.07 3.55 30.78
CA SER A 3 12.73 2.32 31.21
C SER A 3 12.84 1.39 29.99
N LEU A 4 14.07 1.16 29.54
CA LEU A 4 14.39 0.13 28.55
C LEU A 4 14.59 -1.19 29.29
N LEU A 5 13.70 -2.14 29.08
CA LEU A 5 13.81 -3.51 29.59
C LEU A 5 14.11 -4.39 28.38
N SER A 6 15.32 -4.94 28.30
CA SER A 6 15.57 -6.02 27.33
C SER A 6 14.85 -7.26 27.84
N LEU A 7 13.88 -7.75 27.07
CA LEU A 7 13.01 -8.90 27.39
C LEU A 7 12.96 -9.84 26.18
N ASP A 8 13.02 -11.15 26.39
CA ASP A 8 12.78 -12.11 25.31
C ASP A 8 11.27 -12.17 25.12
N VAL A 9 10.82 -11.92 23.90
CA VAL A 9 9.39 -11.81 23.60
C VAL A 9 8.99 -12.90 22.63
N HIS A 10 7.96 -13.64 22.99
CA HIS A 10 7.29 -14.57 22.10
C HIS A 10 6.11 -13.83 21.46
N VAL A 11 6.28 -13.44 20.20
CA VAL A 11 5.16 -12.92 19.42
C VAL A 11 4.43 -14.15 18.86
N HIS A 12 3.22 -14.42 19.35
CA HIS A 12 2.30 -15.49 18.90
C HIS A 12 2.44 -16.89 19.58
N PRO A 13 1.34 -17.67 19.74
CA PRO A 13 1.33 -18.89 20.58
C PRO A 13 2.05 -20.13 20.02
N LEU A 14 2.80 -20.04 18.91
CA LEU A 14 3.25 -21.22 18.15
C LEU A 14 4.68 -21.15 17.56
N ASP A 15 5.44 -20.08 17.77
CA ASP A 15 6.82 -20.05 17.26
C ASP A 15 7.73 -20.96 18.09
N ALA A 16 8.31 -21.97 17.43
CA ALA A 16 9.31 -22.88 18.02
C ALA A 16 10.66 -22.18 18.30
N VAL A 17 10.78 -20.88 18.01
CA VAL A 17 12.03 -20.13 18.07
C VAL A 17 11.87 -18.96 19.03
N ARG A 18 12.70 -18.94 20.07
CA ARG A 18 12.87 -17.80 20.96
C ARG A 18 13.60 -16.71 20.18
N VAL A 19 12.98 -15.54 20.02
CA VAL A 19 13.63 -14.43 19.33
C VAL A 19 13.81 -13.26 20.29
N ALA A 20 15.06 -12.92 20.56
CA ALA A 20 15.39 -11.77 21.39
C ALA A 20 14.89 -10.48 20.73
N ARG A 21 14.19 -9.65 21.51
CA ARG A 21 13.65 -8.35 21.12
C ARG A 21 13.98 -7.33 22.19
N THR A 22 13.92 -6.05 21.86
CA THR A 22 14.03 -4.99 22.86
C THR A 22 12.63 -4.43 23.09
N LEU A 23 12.19 -4.46 24.36
CA LEU A 23 10.92 -3.91 24.78
C LEU A 23 11.15 -2.54 25.44
N ALA A 24 10.40 -1.54 25.01
CA ALA A 24 10.45 -0.21 25.60
C ALA A 24 9.04 0.26 25.97
N LEU A 25 8.95 0.98 27.08
CA LEU A 25 7.75 1.75 27.41
C LEU A 25 7.90 3.17 26.85
N SER A 26 6.94 3.60 26.05
CA SER A 26 6.87 4.96 25.52
C SER A 26 5.54 5.60 25.89
N THR A 27 5.56 6.87 26.29
CA THR A 27 4.33 7.61 26.61
C THR A 27 4.13 8.73 25.59
N ILE A 28 3.04 8.64 24.81
CA ILE A 28 2.79 9.52 23.66
C ILE A 28 1.34 9.98 23.71
N GLY A 29 1.13 11.29 23.73
CA GLY A 29 -0.21 11.86 23.86
C GLY A 29 -0.97 11.34 25.09
N GLY A 30 -0.28 11.10 26.21
CA GLY A 30 -0.88 10.51 27.42
C GLY A 30 -1.20 9.01 27.36
N ARG A 31 -0.92 8.33 26.25
CA ARG A 31 -1.05 6.87 26.11
C ARG A 31 0.28 6.20 26.39
N THR A 32 0.26 5.07 27.08
CA THR A 32 1.46 4.26 27.34
C THR A 32 1.50 3.09 26.36
N LEU A 33 2.50 3.07 25.51
CA LEU A 33 2.72 2.04 24.52
C LEU A 33 3.86 1.12 24.97
N LEU A 34 3.65 -0.18 24.82
CA LEU A 34 4.71 -1.18 24.78
C LEU A 34 5.22 -1.29 23.34
N VAL A 35 6.48 -0.96 23.13
CA VAL A 35 7.12 -0.92 21.82
C VAL A 35 8.10 -2.07 21.68
N LEU A 36 7.93 -2.87 20.63
CA LEU A 36 8.84 -3.95 20.26
C LEU A 36 9.77 -3.50 19.14
N THR A 37 11.06 -3.66 19.36
CA THR A 37 12.10 -3.37 18.37
C THR A 37 13.01 -4.58 18.19
N ALA A 38 13.71 -4.64 17.05
CA ALA A 38 14.82 -5.57 16.89
C ALA A 38 15.94 -5.27 17.91
N GLN A 39 16.86 -6.20 18.13
CA GLN A 39 18.02 -5.93 18.98
C GLN A 39 18.93 -4.89 18.30
N PRO A 40 19.38 -3.84 19.04
CA PRO A 40 20.28 -2.84 18.50
C PRO A 40 21.62 -3.47 18.07
N SER A 41 22.22 -2.95 17.00
CA SER A 41 23.52 -3.39 16.50
C SER A 41 24.48 -2.21 16.34
N LYS A 42 25.78 -2.48 16.13
CA LYS A 42 26.78 -1.40 15.89
C LYS A 42 26.43 -0.54 14.68
N ASP A 43 25.85 -1.16 13.65
CA ASP A 43 25.51 -0.50 12.39
C ASP A 43 24.09 0.11 12.42
N GLN A 44 23.25 -0.30 13.38
CA GLN A 44 21.89 0.20 13.56
C GLN A 44 21.58 0.38 15.07
N PRO A 45 22.06 1.47 15.68
CA PRO A 45 21.92 1.72 17.12
C PRO A 45 20.48 2.05 17.54
N VAL A 46 19.65 2.52 16.60
CA VAL A 46 18.20 2.67 16.77
C VAL A 46 17.53 1.62 15.87
N PRO A 47 17.17 0.45 16.41
CA PRO A 47 16.57 -0.63 15.64
C PRO A 47 15.16 -0.27 15.17
N PRO A 48 14.69 -0.86 14.07
CA PRO A 48 13.37 -0.56 13.54
C PRO A 48 12.29 -1.08 14.48
N MET A 49 11.15 -0.39 14.44
CA MET A 49 9.99 -0.77 15.21
C MET A 49 9.24 -1.88 14.51
N LEU A 50 9.07 -2.99 15.23
CA LEU A 50 8.44 -4.19 14.70
C LEU A 50 6.95 -4.21 15.04
N ASP A 51 6.61 -3.79 16.26
CA ASP A 51 5.24 -3.79 16.74
C ASP A 51 5.06 -2.80 17.90
N ALA A 52 3.83 -2.40 18.15
CA ALA A 52 3.45 -1.57 19.29
C ALA A 52 2.09 -2.00 19.83
N TYR A 53 1.95 -1.91 21.16
CA TYR A 53 0.75 -2.30 21.89
C TYR A 53 0.35 -1.16 22.83
N ASP A 54 -0.86 -0.65 22.67
CA ASP A 54 -1.40 0.33 23.61
C ASP A 54 -1.85 -0.35 24.90
N LEU A 55 -1.22 0.01 26.02
CA LEU A 55 -1.61 -0.50 27.33
C LEU A 55 -2.99 -0.02 27.77
N GLY A 56 -3.49 1.09 27.22
CA GLY A 56 -4.88 1.51 27.41
C GLY A 56 -5.92 0.60 26.73
N ASP A 57 -5.48 -0.28 25.82
CA ASP A 57 -6.29 -1.37 25.26
C ASP A 57 -6.12 -2.68 26.05
N CYS A 58 -5.24 -2.75 27.06
CA CYS A 58 -4.93 -3.97 27.79
C CYS A 58 -6.05 -4.33 28.78
N THR A 59 -6.70 -5.48 28.56
CA THR A 59 -7.82 -5.94 29.38
C THR A 59 -7.45 -7.09 30.29
N ARG A 60 -6.28 -7.71 30.09
CA ARG A 60 -5.83 -8.86 30.87
C ARG A 60 -4.31 -8.90 30.93
N ALA A 61 -3.76 -9.23 32.10
CA ALA A 61 -2.35 -9.56 32.28
C ALA A 61 -2.25 -10.73 33.26
N ASP A 62 -1.92 -11.91 32.75
CA ASP A 62 -1.90 -13.14 33.53
C ASP A 62 -0.57 -13.88 33.39
N VAL A 63 -0.13 -14.49 34.49
CA VAL A 63 0.93 -15.50 34.44
C VAL A 63 0.36 -16.77 33.83
N VAL A 64 1.01 -17.28 32.80
CA VAL A 64 0.61 -18.52 32.12
C VAL A 64 1.60 -19.65 32.36
N ALA A 65 1.18 -20.89 32.08
CA ALA A 65 2.02 -22.06 32.29
C ALA A 65 3.35 -21.94 31.51
N PRO A 66 4.48 -22.30 32.14
CA PRO A 66 5.78 -22.25 31.48
C PRO A 66 5.85 -23.24 30.32
N THR A 67 6.65 -22.91 29.31
CA THR A 67 7.01 -23.84 28.23
C THR A 67 8.46 -24.33 28.43
N PRO A 68 8.88 -25.43 27.77
CA PRO A 68 10.26 -25.92 27.87
C PRO A 68 11.33 -24.88 27.52
N ILE A 69 10.98 -23.85 26.74
CA ILE A 69 11.91 -22.82 26.26
C ILE A 69 11.65 -21.42 26.86
N ALA A 70 10.57 -21.25 27.64
CA ALA A 70 10.20 -19.99 28.29
C ALA A 70 9.57 -20.27 29.67
N PRO A 71 10.37 -20.25 30.75
CA PRO A 71 9.93 -20.63 32.09
C PRO A 71 9.12 -19.55 32.82
N THR A 72 9.09 -18.32 32.30
CA THR A 72 8.56 -17.14 33.01
C THR A 72 7.66 -16.29 32.11
N LEU A 73 6.55 -16.87 31.66
CA LEU A 73 5.65 -16.26 30.67
C LEU A 73 4.54 -15.40 31.27
N LEU A 74 4.42 -14.16 30.79
CA LEU A 74 3.32 -13.23 31.06
C LEU A 74 2.49 -13.05 29.77
N ASP A 75 1.17 -13.26 29.85
CA ASP A 75 0.23 -13.05 28.75
C ASP A 75 -0.55 -11.75 28.91
N LEU A 76 -0.34 -10.82 27.99
CA LEU A 76 -1.11 -9.59 27.90
C LEU A 76 -2.19 -9.74 26.83
N GLY A 77 -3.45 -9.64 27.24
CA GLY A 77 -4.62 -9.64 26.36
C GLY A 77 -5.17 -8.24 26.16
N PHE A 78 -5.50 -7.89 24.92
CA PHE A 78 -6.01 -6.57 24.55
C PHE A 78 -7.45 -6.64 24.07
N ALA A 79 -8.22 -5.55 24.24
CA ALA A 79 -9.60 -5.41 23.80
C ALA A 79 -9.78 -5.63 22.28
N THR A 80 -8.72 -5.41 21.52
CA THR A 80 -8.67 -5.69 20.08
C THR A 80 -8.62 -7.19 19.77
N GLY A 81 -8.47 -8.07 20.76
CA GLY A 81 -8.24 -9.50 20.60
C GLY A 81 -6.77 -9.88 20.38
N ARG A 82 -5.86 -8.89 20.37
CA ARG A 82 -4.41 -9.15 20.32
C ARG A 82 -3.94 -9.80 21.62
N ARG A 83 -2.88 -10.59 21.51
CA ARG A 83 -2.17 -11.18 22.65
C ARG A 83 -0.67 -10.99 22.50
N LEU A 84 0.01 -10.71 23.60
CA LEU A 84 1.47 -10.59 23.68
C LEU A 84 1.99 -11.49 24.80
N LEU A 85 2.86 -12.43 24.45
CA LEU A 85 3.51 -13.32 25.42
C LEU A 85 4.94 -12.84 25.70
N LEU A 86 5.21 -12.44 26.94
CA LEU A 86 6.49 -11.91 27.39
C LEU A 86 7.21 -12.97 28.23
N ASP A 87 8.46 -13.31 27.89
CA ASP A 87 9.31 -14.14 28.75
C ASP A 87 10.20 -13.25 29.62
N CYS A 88 9.90 -13.21 30.92
CA CYS A 88 10.49 -12.26 31.86
C CYS A 88 11.85 -12.70 32.43
N TYR A 89 12.43 -13.79 31.92
CA TYR A 89 13.70 -14.43 32.35
C TYR A 89 13.82 -14.88 33.82
N SER A 90 13.03 -14.32 34.73
CA SER A 90 12.98 -14.68 36.14
C SER A 90 11.59 -14.45 36.70
N THR A 91 11.20 -15.23 37.70
CA THR A 91 9.93 -15.08 38.40
C THR A 91 9.81 -13.71 39.07
N ASN A 92 10.92 -13.16 39.59
CA ASN A 92 10.91 -11.82 40.20
C ASN A 92 10.56 -10.75 39.16
N ALA A 93 11.25 -10.72 38.02
CA ALA A 93 10.94 -9.77 36.95
C ALA A 93 9.52 -9.95 36.38
N GLN A 94 9.02 -11.18 36.34
CA GLN A 94 7.64 -11.47 35.95
C GLN A 94 6.64 -10.84 36.93
N MET A 95 6.87 -10.99 38.24
CA MET A 95 6.02 -10.42 39.28
C MET A 95 6.11 -8.89 39.31
N ASP A 96 7.32 -8.33 39.21
CA ASP A 96 7.54 -6.88 39.16
C ASP A 96 6.82 -6.25 37.96
N LEU A 97 6.91 -6.88 36.78
CA LEU A 97 6.23 -6.41 35.58
C LEU A 97 4.71 -6.53 35.71
N LEU A 98 4.21 -7.65 36.26
CA LEU A 98 2.78 -7.83 36.52
C LEU A 98 2.25 -6.76 37.49
N GLU A 99 2.99 -6.46 38.55
CA GLU A 99 2.63 -5.40 39.50
C GLU A 99 2.66 -4.02 38.87
N ALA A 100 3.64 -3.74 37.99
CA ALA A 100 3.72 -2.49 37.24
C ALA A 100 2.57 -2.32 36.22
N LEU A 101 2.10 -3.42 35.61
CA LEU A 101 1.02 -3.40 34.62
C LEU A 101 -0.37 -3.40 35.26
N ARG A 102 -0.55 -3.98 36.44
CA ARG A 102 -1.85 -4.11 37.12
C ARG A 102 -2.66 -2.80 37.18
N PRO A 103 -2.08 -1.61 37.41
CA PRO A 103 -2.84 -0.34 37.39
C PRO A 103 -3.34 0.09 36.01
N LEU A 104 -2.73 -0.43 34.94
CA LEU A 104 -3.06 -0.10 33.55
C LEU A 104 -4.05 -1.10 32.94
N VAL A 105 -4.20 -2.28 33.56
CA VAL A 105 -5.10 -3.33 33.10
C VAL A 105 -6.47 -3.16 33.73
N GLY A 106 -7.51 -3.12 32.91
CA GLY A 106 -8.89 -3.07 33.40
C GLY A 106 -9.86 -3.67 32.40
N ASP A 107 -10.95 -4.22 32.93
CA ASP A 107 -12.06 -4.67 32.08
C ASP A 107 -12.58 -3.50 31.23
N ARG A 108 -12.63 -3.70 29.91
CA ARG A 108 -13.34 -2.77 29.05
C ARG A 108 -14.82 -3.09 29.06
N ALA A 109 -15.60 -2.20 29.66
CA ALA A 109 -17.03 -2.18 29.40
C ALA A 109 -17.27 -1.92 27.90
N PRO A 110 -18.22 -2.64 27.27
CA PRO A 110 -18.61 -2.31 25.90
C PRO A 110 -19.10 -0.86 25.86
N PRO A 111 -18.82 -0.13 24.75
CA PRO A 111 -19.32 1.22 24.58
C PRO A 111 -20.82 1.32 24.87
N SER A 112 -21.20 2.31 25.66
CA SER A 112 -22.58 2.55 26.06
C SER A 112 -22.86 4.06 26.13
N GLY A 113 -24.13 4.44 26.25
CA GLY A 113 -24.55 5.84 26.35
C GLY A 113 -25.39 6.33 25.17
N PRO A 114 -25.81 7.61 25.18
CA PRO A 114 -26.73 8.16 24.18
C PRO A 114 -26.12 8.20 22.77
N VAL A 115 -24.90 8.74 22.63
CA VAL A 115 -24.23 8.87 21.32
C VAL A 115 -23.96 7.50 20.71
N TRP A 116 -23.41 6.55 21.48
CA TRP A 116 -23.19 5.20 20.98
C TRP A 116 -24.49 4.53 20.50
N ARG A 117 -25.58 4.62 21.28
CA ARG A 117 -26.89 4.09 20.87
C ARG A 117 -27.43 4.77 19.61
N GLN A 118 -27.21 6.08 19.48
CA GLN A 118 -27.58 6.84 18.28
C GLN A 118 -26.80 6.34 17.06
N LEU A 119 -25.48 6.16 17.19
CA LEU A 119 -24.62 5.62 16.13
C LEU A 119 -25.08 4.23 15.67
N LEU A 120 -25.38 3.33 16.60
CA LEU A 120 -25.90 1.99 16.27
C LEU A 120 -27.33 2.04 15.69
N SER A 121 -28.17 2.98 16.11
CA SER A 121 -29.51 3.11 15.52
C SER A 121 -29.47 3.51 14.04
N ALA A 122 -28.44 4.26 13.65
CA ALA A 122 -28.23 4.71 12.27
C ALA A 122 -27.68 3.62 11.33
N THR A 123 -27.20 2.49 11.87
CA THR A 123 -26.71 1.37 11.04
C THR A 123 -27.84 0.49 10.50
N LYS A 124 -29.06 0.60 11.03
CA LYS A 124 -30.21 -0.20 10.57
C LYS A 124 -30.60 0.16 9.13
N ILE A 125 -30.08 -0.60 8.17
CA ILE A 125 -30.38 -0.44 6.74
C ILE A 125 -31.37 -1.51 6.29
N ASN A 126 -32.34 -1.12 5.48
CA ASN A 126 -33.18 -2.06 4.76
C ASN A 126 -32.34 -2.81 3.72
N ALA A 127 -32.07 -4.08 3.98
CA ALA A 127 -31.50 -4.99 2.99
C ALA A 127 -32.54 -5.23 1.89
N ALA A 128 -32.54 -4.38 0.85
CA ALA A 128 -33.29 -4.67 -0.36
C ALA A 128 -32.83 -6.03 -0.94
N ALA A 129 -33.74 -6.74 -1.61
CA ALA A 129 -33.41 -7.98 -2.29
C ALA A 129 -32.42 -7.73 -3.44
N LEU A 130 -31.13 -7.85 -3.16
CA LEU A 130 -30.06 -7.72 -4.14
C LEU A 130 -29.82 -9.10 -4.82
N PRO A 131 -29.25 -9.14 -6.03
CA PRO A 131 -28.75 -10.39 -6.62
C PRO A 131 -27.67 -11.03 -5.74
N PRO A 132 -27.63 -12.37 -5.60
CA PRO A 132 -26.62 -13.03 -4.77
C PRO A 132 -25.21 -12.80 -5.31
N VAL A 133 -24.44 -11.95 -4.63
CA VAL A 133 -23.00 -11.84 -4.79
C VAL A 133 -22.34 -12.85 -3.86
N THR A 134 -21.50 -13.72 -4.42
CA THR A 134 -20.83 -14.83 -3.72
C THR A 134 -19.35 -14.51 -3.49
N HIS A 135 -18.74 -15.15 -2.48
CA HIS A 135 -17.32 -14.96 -2.12
C HIS A 135 -16.99 -13.59 -1.49
N LEU A 136 -17.97 -12.95 -0.84
CA LEU A 136 -17.74 -11.74 -0.05
C LEU A 136 -17.08 -12.06 1.30
N PRO A 137 -16.37 -11.08 1.91
CA PRO A 137 -15.82 -11.23 3.25
C PRO A 137 -16.91 -11.38 4.31
N SER A 138 -16.58 -12.10 5.39
CA SER A 138 -17.38 -12.20 6.61
C SER A 138 -17.09 -11.05 7.58
N ILE A 139 -17.93 -10.89 8.60
CA ILE A 139 -17.67 -9.94 9.70
C ILE A 139 -16.32 -10.24 10.37
N ALA A 140 -15.99 -11.51 10.57
CA ALA A 140 -14.72 -11.92 11.18
C ALA A 140 -13.51 -11.51 10.32
N ASP A 141 -13.63 -11.59 9.00
CA ASP A 141 -12.58 -11.15 8.07
C ASP A 141 -12.35 -9.63 8.19
N VAL A 142 -13.44 -8.84 8.21
CA VAL A 142 -13.32 -7.37 8.35
C VAL A 142 -12.76 -7.01 9.72
N GLN A 143 -13.17 -7.67 10.80
CA GLN A 143 -12.60 -7.45 12.13
C GLN A 143 -11.10 -7.78 12.16
N ALA A 144 -10.67 -8.88 11.53
CA ALA A 144 -9.25 -9.24 11.44
C ALA A 144 -8.46 -8.16 10.69
N HIS A 145 -8.99 -7.64 9.58
CA HIS A 145 -8.38 -6.57 8.83
C HIS A 145 -8.28 -5.26 9.64
N VAL A 146 -9.35 -4.85 10.33
CA VAL A 146 -9.37 -3.69 11.24
C VAL A 146 -8.34 -3.82 12.36
N ARG A 147 -8.22 -5.02 12.96
CA ARG A 147 -7.18 -5.30 13.97
C ARG A 147 -5.79 -5.15 13.38
N GLY A 148 -5.55 -5.62 12.16
CA GLY A 148 -4.29 -5.45 11.45
C GLY A 148 -3.92 -3.98 11.23
N MET A 149 -4.87 -3.17 10.77
CA MET A 149 -4.69 -1.72 10.64
C MET A 149 -4.40 -1.06 12.00
N LYS A 150 -5.10 -1.47 13.06
CA LYS A 150 -4.86 -0.94 14.42
C LYS A 150 -3.44 -1.21 14.91
N ARG A 151 -2.84 -2.34 14.56
CA ARG A 151 -1.41 -2.59 14.88
C ARG A 151 -0.52 -1.56 14.23
N MET A 152 -0.71 -1.30 12.94
CA MET A 152 0.05 -0.28 12.23
C MET A 152 -0.21 1.12 12.80
N TYR A 153 -1.46 1.43 13.17
CA TYR A 153 -1.80 2.68 13.84
C TYR A 153 -1.04 2.87 15.15
N ASP A 154 -0.94 1.83 15.99
CA ASP A 154 -0.18 1.88 17.24
C ASP A 154 1.32 2.04 16.98
N VAL A 155 1.84 1.42 15.91
CA VAL A 155 3.22 1.62 15.44
C VAL A 155 3.45 3.09 15.07
N LEU A 156 2.55 3.70 14.30
CA LEU A 156 2.69 5.12 13.94
C LEU A 156 2.79 6.05 15.16
N GLN A 157 2.09 5.73 16.25
CA GLN A 157 2.16 6.56 17.46
C GLN A 157 3.57 6.59 18.04
N ALA A 158 4.34 5.50 17.97
CA ALA A 158 5.68 5.44 18.55
C ALA A 158 6.83 5.88 17.61
N ILE A 159 6.52 6.22 16.36
CA ILE A 159 7.53 6.69 15.41
C ILE A 159 7.83 8.18 15.65
N PRO A 160 9.09 8.56 15.90
CA PRO A 160 9.43 9.92 16.34
C PRO A 160 9.48 10.97 15.21
N SER A 161 9.65 10.55 13.96
CA SER A 161 9.86 11.47 12.83
C SER A 161 9.51 10.85 11.48
N ALA A 162 9.31 11.68 10.45
CA ALA A 162 9.03 11.23 9.08
C ALA A 162 10.17 10.37 8.48
N PRO A 163 11.46 10.71 8.65
CA PRO A 163 12.56 9.82 8.24
C PRO A 163 12.55 8.46 8.98
N ALA A 164 12.20 8.43 10.27
CA ALA A 164 12.09 7.17 11.01
C ALA A 164 10.89 6.32 10.51
N LEU A 165 9.80 6.95 10.10
CA LEU A 165 8.69 6.27 9.43
C LEU A 165 9.15 5.65 8.11
N TYR A 166 9.87 6.41 7.30
CA TYR A 166 10.42 5.93 6.04
C TYR A 166 11.33 4.71 6.23
N GLU A 167 12.26 4.75 7.18
CA GLU A 167 13.12 3.61 7.51
C GLU A 167 12.30 2.40 7.98
N THR A 168 11.29 2.62 8.83
CA THR A 168 10.40 1.54 9.29
C THR A 168 9.66 0.88 8.13
N LEU A 169 9.10 1.66 7.20
CA LEU A 169 8.41 1.12 6.01
C LEU A 169 9.38 0.41 5.06
N LEU A 170 10.60 0.91 4.90
CA LEU A 170 11.66 0.24 4.14
C LEU A 170 12.04 -1.12 4.75
N ASP A 171 12.09 -1.21 6.08
CA ASP A 171 12.39 -2.47 6.76
C ASP A 171 11.24 -3.47 6.68
N LEU A 172 9.99 -3.01 6.74
CA LEU A 172 8.82 -3.86 6.46
C LEU A 172 8.83 -4.40 5.03
N GLU A 173 9.17 -3.57 4.04
CA GLU A 173 9.34 -4.00 2.65
C GLU A 173 10.48 -5.01 2.53
N ALA A 174 11.64 -4.74 3.11
CA ALA A 174 12.79 -5.63 3.04
C ALA A 174 12.53 -7.00 3.67
N ALA A 175 11.86 -7.04 4.82
CA ALA A 175 11.43 -8.28 5.46
C ALA A 175 10.43 -9.04 4.58
N TYR A 176 9.49 -8.32 3.96
CA TYR A 176 8.54 -8.94 3.04
C TYR A 176 9.23 -9.51 1.80
N VAL A 177 10.22 -8.82 1.20
CA VAL A 177 11.00 -9.36 0.08
C VAL A 177 11.65 -10.70 0.42
N ALA A 178 12.19 -10.87 1.62
CA ALA A 178 12.80 -12.12 2.04
C ALA A 178 11.82 -13.31 2.08
N ASP A 179 10.57 -13.06 2.48
CA ASP A 179 9.62 -14.13 2.81
C ASP A 179 8.45 -14.27 1.83
N HIS A 180 8.18 -13.29 0.96
CA HIS A 180 6.95 -13.19 0.16
C HIS A 180 6.64 -14.43 -0.69
N ALA A 181 7.66 -15.12 -1.22
CA ALA A 181 7.47 -16.33 -2.02
C ALA A 181 6.87 -17.50 -1.22
N SER A 182 7.02 -17.49 0.11
CA SER A 182 6.47 -18.48 1.04
C SER A 182 5.12 -18.05 1.64
N LEU A 183 4.82 -16.76 1.63
CA LEU A 183 3.62 -16.16 2.23
C LEU A 183 2.43 -16.27 1.27
N LYS A 184 1.70 -17.39 1.33
CA LYS A 184 0.47 -17.60 0.53
C LYS A 184 -0.75 -16.88 1.11
N THR A 185 -0.75 -16.59 2.41
CA THR A 185 -1.81 -15.86 3.15
C THR A 185 -1.18 -15.37 4.46
N ALA A 186 -0.69 -14.13 4.50
CA ALA A 186 -0.13 -13.54 5.72
C ALA A 186 -1.04 -12.43 6.23
N PRO A 187 -2.09 -12.74 7.01
CA PRO A 187 -3.07 -11.74 7.47
C PRO A 187 -2.43 -10.66 8.36
N ASP A 188 -1.22 -10.91 8.87
CA ASP A 188 -0.55 -10.01 9.80
C ASP A 188 0.62 -9.20 9.25
N ASN A 189 0.94 -9.33 7.97
CA ASN A 189 1.98 -8.52 7.32
C ASN A 189 1.35 -7.31 6.61
N PHE A 190 1.66 -6.10 7.09
CA PHE A 190 1.11 -4.85 6.53
C PHE A 190 1.52 -4.63 5.07
N CYS A 191 2.78 -4.91 4.72
CA CYS A 191 3.29 -4.80 3.36
C CYS A 191 2.56 -5.76 2.39
N HIS A 192 2.37 -7.02 2.81
CA HIS A 192 1.59 -8.00 2.05
C HIS A 192 0.14 -7.55 1.86
N THR A 193 -0.50 -7.09 2.95
CA THR A 193 -1.87 -6.59 2.93
C THR A 193 -2.01 -5.45 1.93
N VAL A 194 -1.13 -4.45 1.99
CA VAL A 194 -1.12 -3.30 1.08
C VAL A 194 -0.91 -3.74 -0.36
N TYR A 195 -0.01 -4.68 -0.63
CA TYR A 195 0.20 -5.18 -1.99
C TYR A 195 -1.07 -5.82 -2.56
N GLN A 196 -1.81 -6.58 -1.75
CA GLN A 196 -3.10 -7.18 -2.15
C GLN A 196 -4.18 -6.13 -2.45
N LEU A 197 -4.12 -4.94 -1.85
CA LEU A 197 -5.03 -3.82 -2.17
C LEU A 197 -4.81 -3.26 -3.58
N HIS A 198 -3.78 -3.72 -4.30
CA HIS A 198 -3.55 -3.40 -5.72
C HIS A 198 -3.69 -4.69 -6.55
N PRO A 199 -4.90 -5.18 -6.79
CA PRO A 199 -5.14 -6.56 -7.25
C PRO A 199 -4.49 -6.88 -8.59
N LEU A 200 -4.44 -5.92 -9.52
CA LEU A 200 -3.76 -6.08 -10.82
C LEU A 200 -2.24 -6.07 -10.68
N ALA A 201 -1.67 -5.13 -9.93
CA ALA A 201 -0.25 -5.09 -9.64
C ALA A 201 0.21 -6.37 -8.91
N PHE A 202 -0.55 -6.80 -7.92
CA PHE A 202 -0.34 -8.05 -7.19
C PHE A 202 -0.31 -9.24 -8.14
N ALA A 203 -1.31 -9.36 -9.02
CA ALA A 203 -1.34 -10.42 -10.02
C ALA A 203 -0.12 -10.36 -10.97
N LEU A 204 0.26 -9.16 -11.45
CA LEU A 204 1.41 -8.98 -12.33
C LEU A 204 2.72 -9.50 -11.69
N GLY A 205 2.95 -9.20 -10.41
CA GLY A 205 4.17 -9.61 -9.72
C GLY A 205 4.15 -11.00 -9.07
N THR A 206 3.00 -11.66 -8.97
CA THR A 206 2.87 -12.97 -8.27
C THR A 206 2.36 -14.11 -9.14
N ASN A 207 1.81 -13.83 -10.33
CA ASN A 207 1.39 -14.87 -11.25
C ASN A 207 2.58 -15.73 -11.67
N ALA A 208 2.45 -17.04 -11.49
CA ALA A 208 3.41 -17.98 -12.05
C ALA A 208 3.44 -17.85 -13.59
N PRO A 209 4.61 -17.92 -14.25
CA PRO A 209 4.69 -17.93 -15.72
C PRO A 209 3.95 -19.12 -16.36
N ARG A 210 3.82 -20.22 -15.59
CA ARG A 210 3.10 -21.44 -15.97
C ARG A 210 2.08 -21.81 -14.90
N PRO A 211 0.95 -21.08 -14.80
CA PRO A 211 -0.06 -21.36 -13.80
C PRO A 211 -0.80 -22.66 -14.12
N SER A 212 -1.26 -23.37 -13.08
CA SER A 212 -2.09 -24.56 -13.27
C SER A 212 -3.46 -24.19 -13.87
N LYS A 213 -4.14 -25.16 -14.51
CA LYS A 213 -5.50 -24.95 -15.05
C LYS A 213 -6.51 -24.52 -13.99
N SER A 214 -6.37 -24.97 -12.74
CA SER A 214 -7.24 -24.55 -11.64
C SER A 214 -6.93 -23.12 -11.22
N SER A 215 -5.66 -22.76 -11.07
CA SER A 215 -5.20 -21.41 -10.72
C SER A 215 -5.59 -20.37 -11.77
N LEU A 216 -5.62 -20.72 -13.06
CA LEU A 216 -6.02 -19.80 -14.14
C LEU A 216 -7.41 -19.17 -13.94
N LYS A 217 -8.32 -19.86 -13.23
CA LYS A 217 -9.68 -19.35 -12.96
C LYS A 217 -9.71 -18.28 -11.86
N THR A 218 -8.63 -18.13 -11.10
CA THR A 218 -8.55 -17.28 -9.90
C THR A 218 -7.40 -16.27 -9.97
N ILE A 219 -6.80 -16.08 -11.15
CA ILE A 219 -5.79 -15.04 -11.39
C ILE A 219 -6.28 -14.07 -12.47
N ALA A 220 -5.90 -12.80 -12.31
CA ALA A 220 -6.06 -11.77 -13.32
C ALA A 220 -4.87 -11.82 -14.29
N GLY A 221 -5.12 -11.66 -15.59
CA GLY A 221 -4.04 -11.44 -16.55
C GLY A 221 -3.78 -9.95 -16.64
N VAL A 222 -2.52 -9.51 -16.66
CA VAL A 222 -2.20 -8.08 -16.60
C VAL A 222 -1.12 -7.75 -17.63
N CYS A 223 -1.32 -6.66 -18.36
CA CYS A 223 -0.31 -6.17 -19.30
C CYS A 223 0.85 -5.51 -18.52
N PRO A 224 2.12 -5.92 -18.71
CA PRO A 224 3.23 -5.36 -17.96
C PRO A 224 3.60 -3.91 -18.36
N TYR A 225 3.06 -3.42 -19.47
CA TYR A 225 3.36 -2.08 -20.02
C TYR A 225 2.36 -1.01 -19.63
N CYS A 226 1.06 -1.36 -19.56
CA CYS A 226 -0.02 -0.40 -19.26
C CYS A 226 -0.88 -0.81 -18.08
N HIS A 227 -0.57 -1.94 -17.45
CA HIS A 227 -1.27 -2.52 -16.29
C HIS A 227 -2.76 -2.82 -16.49
N ALA A 228 -3.25 -2.72 -17.73
CA ALA A 228 -4.62 -3.11 -18.06
C ALA A 228 -4.84 -4.61 -17.86
N GLU A 229 -6.01 -4.96 -17.31
CA GLU A 229 -6.47 -6.34 -17.24
C GLU A 229 -6.65 -6.93 -18.65
N LEU A 230 -6.23 -8.18 -18.82
CA LEU A 230 -6.38 -8.92 -20.05
C LEU A 230 -7.76 -9.58 -20.13
N PRO A 231 -8.42 -9.53 -21.29
CA PRO A 231 -9.62 -10.31 -21.54
C PRO A 231 -9.36 -11.80 -21.23
N ARG A 232 -10.36 -12.47 -20.63
CA ARG A 232 -10.22 -13.85 -20.17
C ARG A 232 -9.69 -14.82 -21.24
N CYS A 233 -10.22 -14.75 -22.46
CA CYS A 233 -9.77 -15.61 -23.56
C CYS A 233 -8.32 -15.35 -23.95
N THR A 234 -7.90 -14.08 -23.98
CA THR A 234 -6.53 -13.66 -24.29
C THR A 234 -5.57 -14.13 -23.21
N LYS A 235 -5.91 -13.94 -21.93
CA LYS A 235 -5.16 -14.45 -20.77
C LYS A 235 -5.01 -15.97 -20.83
N ASP A 236 -6.12 -16.70 -21.00
CA ASP A 236 -6.13 -18.16 -21.02
C ASP A 236 -5.28 -18.68 -22.19
N SER A 237 -5.36 -18.05 -23.37
CA SER A 237 -4.51 -18.38 -24.53
C SER A 237 -3.03 -18.17 -24.22
N MET A 238 -2.66 -17.00 -23.68
CA MET A 238 -1.27 -16.66 -23.35
C MET A 238 -0.63 -17.69 -22.42
N TYR A 239 -1.28 -18.00 -21.30
CA TYR A 239 -0.73 -18.92 -20.32
C TYR A 239 -0.82 -20.40 -20.73
N LEU A 240 -1.92 -20.85 -21.36
CA LEU A 240 -2.08 -22.26 -21.73
C LEU A 240 -1.21 -22.65 -22.93
N GLN A 241 -1.03 -21.75 -23.90
CA GLN A 241 -0.24 -21.99 -25.10
C GLN A 241 1.21 -21.53 -24.95
N GLN A 242 1.54 -20.81 -23.87
CA GLN A 242 2.86 -20.25 -23.63
C GLN A 242 3.33 -19.40 -24.82
N CYS A 243 2.44 -18.54 -25.30
CA CYS A 243 2.64 -17.73 -26.49
C CYS A 243 2.52 -16.23 -26.20
N ASP A 244 3.14 -15.43 -27.06
CA ASP A 244 2.99 -13.99 -27.04
C ASP A 244 1.61 -13.58 -27.54
N ILE A 245 1.01 -12.63 -26.83
CA ILE A 245 -0.23 -11.95 -27.20
C ILE A 245 0.05 -10.48 -27.47
N ARG A 246 -0.95 -9.75 -28.00
CA ARG A 246 -0.93 -8.29 -28.08
C ARG A 246 -1.94 -7.71 -27.11
N CYS A 247 -1.53 -6.72 -26.33
CA CYS A 247 -2.44 -6.00 -25.45
C CYS A 247 -3.54 -5.31 -26.28
N ALA A 248 -4.80 -5.39 -25.83
CA ALA A 248 -5.89 -4.65 -26.46
C ALA A 248 -5.84 -3.14 -26.17
N CYS A 249 -5.19 -2.73 -25.07
CA CYS A 249 -5.08 -1.34 -24.63
C CYS A 249 -3.86 -0.63 -25.28
N CYS A 250 -2.65 -1.13 -25.04
CA CYS A 250 -1.42 -0.48 -25.53
C CYS A 250 -0.82 -1.10 -26.80
N HIS A 251 -1.37 -2.21 -27.31
CA HIS A 251 -0.90 -2.93 -28.51
C HIS A 251 0.51 -3.53 -28.46
N GLU A 252 1.23 -3.38 -27.34
CA GLU A 252 2.54 -4.00 -27.17
C GLU A 252 2.41 -5.53 -27.07
N PRO A 253 3.30 -6.28 -27.75
CA PRO A 253 3.34 -7.72 -27.65
C PRO A 253 4.07 -8.17 -26.38
N PHE A 254 3.56 -9.21 -25.72
CA PHE A 254 4.19 -9.83 -24.57
C PHE A 254 3.66 -11.25 -24.32
N GLY A 255 4.43 -12.05 -23.61
CA GLY A 255 4.06 -13.38 -23.15
C GLY A 255 4.14 -13.50 -21.62
N PRO A 256 3.93 -14.72 -21.08
CA PRO A 256 3.91 -14.98 -19.63
C PRO A 256 5.18 -14.58 -18.86
N GLU A 257 6.33 -14.55 -19.53
CA GLU A 257 7.64 -14.25 -18.94
C GLU A 257 8.12 -12.82 -19.24
N THR A 258 7.30 -11.98 -19.88
CA THR A 258 7.76 -10.65 -20.32
C THR A 258 7.92 -9.64 -19.20
N TYR A 259 7.18 -9.78 -18.10
CA TYR A 259 7.44 -8.91 -16.97
C TYR A 259 8.90 -9.07 -16.56
N TYR A 260 9.68 -7.99 -16.58
CA TYR A 260 11.14 -8.07 -16.56
C TYR A 260 11.69 -8.85 -15.33
N LYS A 261 10.91 -8.97 -14.25
CA LYS A 261 11.25 -9.80 -13.07
C LYS A 261 11.10 -11.30 -13.25
N THR A 262 10.21 -11.73 -14.14
CA THR A 262 10.06 -13.14 -14.53
C THR A 262 10.89 -13.48 -15.78
N ALA A 263 11.47 -12.48 -16.43
CA ALA A 263 12.35 -12.65 -17.58
C ALA A 263 13.76 -13.09 -17.15
N HIS A 264 14.41 -13.94 -17.95
CA HIS A 264 15.85 -14.18 -17.95
C HIS A 264 16.51 -14.76 -16.68
N GLY A 265 15.75 -15.29 -15.71
CA GLY A 265 16.31 -15.99 -14.55
C GLY A 265 17.23 -15.15 -13.67
N THR A 266 17.08 -13.82 -13.72
CA THR A 266 17.93 -12.85 -13.01
C THR A 266 17.51 -12.67 -11.56
N THR A 267 18.50 -12.41 -10.69
CA THR A 267 18.31 -12.12 -9.26
C THR A 267 18.16 -10.63 -8.96
N ALA A 268 18.21 -9.77 -9.99
CA ALA A 268 18.16 -8.31 -9.88
C ALA A 268 16.92 -7.76 -9.14
N PHE A 269 15.88 -8.59 -9.02
CA PHE A 269 14.53 -8.15 -8.66
C PHE A 269 13.99 -8.76 -7.37
N ASN A 270 14.83 -9.43 -6.59
CA ASN A 270 14.52 -9.78 -5.21
C ASN A 270 15.35 -8.91 -4.26
N VAL A 271 15.52 -7.65 -4.64
CA VAL A 271 16.32 -6.68 -3.91
C VAL A 271 15.37 -5.67 -3.25
N PRO A 272 15.41 -5.56 -1.92
CA PRO A 272 14.65 -4.54 -1.20
C PRO A 272 14.90 -3.13 -1.72
N LEU A 273 13.90 -2.26 -1.63
CA LEU A 273 14.03 -0.85 -2.00
C LEU A 273 15.13 -0.17 -1.20
N ARG A 274 15.28 -0.53 0.08
CA ARG A 274 16.33 0.03 0.94
C ARG A 274 17.73 -0.23 0.39
N GLN A 275 17.96 -1.39 -0.22
CA GLN A 275 19.24 -1.72 -0.83
C GLN A 275 19.38 -1.02 -2.20
N THR A 276 18.30 -0.99 -2.98
CA THR A 276 18.26 -0.34 -4.31
C THR A 276 18.61 1.14 -4.23
N LEU A 277 18.09 1.85 -3.22
CA LEU A 277 18.26 3.30 -3.03
C LEU A 277 19.44 3.66 -2.13
N SER A 278 20.14 2.68 -1.54
CA SER A 278 21.22 2.92 -0.55
C SER A 278 22.48 3.58 -1.09
N ALA A 279 22.69 3.58 -2.42
CA ALA A 279 23.94 4.03 -3.01
C ALA A 279 23.73 4.67 -4.39
N CYS A 280 24.64 5.59 -4.75
CA CYS A 280 24.66 6.23 -6.06
C CYS A 280 24.65 5.17 -7.18
N PRO A 281 23.67 5.20 -8.10
CA PRO A 281 23.52 4.17 -9.13
C PRO A 281 24.59 4.26 -10.23
N HIS A 282 25.31 5.38 -10.35
CA HIS A 282 26.46 5.50 -11.26
C HIS A 282 27.53 4.44 -10.91
N LYS A 283 27.80 3.55 -11.86
CA LYS A 283 28.67 2.36 -11.71
C LYS A 283 30.04 2.67 -11.10
N THR A 284 30.64 3.82 -11.42
CA THR A 284 31.96 4.25 -10.93
C THR A 284 31.91 4.98 -9.57
N CYS A 285 30.73 5.42 -9.13
CA CYS A 285 30.59 6.20 -7.90
C CYS A 285 30.27 5.29 -6.70
N ARG A 286 29.11 4.62 -6.74
CA ARG A 286 28.55 3.74 -5.68
C ARG A 286 28.63 4.30 -4.26
N HIS A 287 28.71 5.63 -4.12
CA HIS A 287 28.78 6.27 -2.80
C HIS A 287 27.47 6.08 -2.05
N PRO A 288 27.49 5.71 -0.75
CA PRO A 288 26.29 5.61 0.06
C PRO A 288 25.46 6.88 0.04
N ILE A 289 24.14 6.74 0.05
CA ILE A 289 23.18 7.83 0.13
C ILE A 289 22.59 7.80 1.54
N ALA A 290 22.67 8.92 2.26
CA ALA A 290 22.12 9.03 3.61
C ALA A 290 20.60 8.84 3.61
N ALA A 291 20.04 8.29 4.69
CA ALA A 291 18.61 7.98 4.80
C ALA A 291 17.68 9.19 4.55
N ASP A 292 18.05 10.37 5.07
CA ASP A 292 17.31 11.62 4.81
C ASP A 292 17.27 11.97 3.31
N ALA A 293 18.39 11.82 2.61
CA ALA A 293 18.45 12.07 1.17
C ALA A 293 17.66 11.02 0.37
N GLN A 294 17.64 9.76 0.82
CA GLN A 294 16.79 8.72 0.23
C GLN A 294 15.29 9.05 0.44
N PHE A 295 14.90 9.46 1.65
CA PHE A 295 13.53 9.87 1.96
C PHE A 295 13.07 11.03 1.07
N ARG A 296 13.87 12.08 0.96
CA ARG A 296 13.57 13.23 0.09
C ARG A 296 13.42 12.83 -1.37
N LEU A 297 14.36 12.04 -1.89
CA LEU A 297 14.32 11.59 -3.29
C LEU A 297 13.11 10.69 -3.58
N HIS A 298 12.81 9.77 -2.67
CA HIS A 298 11.84 8.71 -2.91
C HIS A 298 10.41 9.13 -2.55
N ILE A 299 10.22 9.80 -1.41
CA ILE A 299 8.89 10.13 -0.89
C ILE A 299 8.47 11.55 -1.30
N LEU A 300 9.37 12.52 -1.20
CA LEU A 300 9.07 13.90 -1.58
C LEU A 300 9.28 14.19 -3.08
N GLY A 301 9.89 13.26 -3.81
CA GLY A 301 10.18 13.42 -5.24
C GLY A 301 11.29 14.43 -5.53
N ASP A 302 12.12 14.76 -4.54
CA ASP A 302 13.21 15.72 -4.71
C ASP A 302 14.29 15.18 -5.64
N ARG A 303 14.96 16.11 -6.35
CA ARG A 303 16.23 15.84 -7.02
C ARG A 303 17.36 16.16 -6.04
N ILE A 304 18.23 15.18 -5.76
CA ILE A 304 19.37 15.34 -4.83
C ILE A 304 20.69 15.27 -5.60
N ALA A 305 21.76 15.87 -5.07
CA ALA A 305 23.10 15.73 -5.65
C ALA A 305 23.91 14.66 -4.90
N CYS A 306 24.58 13.76 -5.62
CA CYS A 306 25.49 12.80 -5.01
C CYS A 306 26.67 13.52 -4.33
N VAL A 307 26.92 13.24 -3.06
CA VAL A 307 27.99 13.89 -2.28
C VAL A 307 29.37 13.70 -2.92
N LYS A 308 29.63 12.52 -3.52
CA LYS A 308 30.91 12.16 -4.15
C LYS A 308 31.04 12.65 -5.58
N CYS A 309 30.19 12.18 -6.51
CA CYS A 309 30.36 12.48 -7.93
C CYS A 309 29.65 13.76 -8.40
N LYS A 310 28.86 14.41 -7.53
CA LYS A 310 28.09 15.63 -7.82
C LYS A 310 27.00 15.49 -8.89
N ASN A 311 26.81 14.30 -9.48
CA ASN A 311 25.69 14.03 -10.38
C ASN A 311 24.36 14.19 -9.63
N GLU A 312 23.34 14.66 -10.36
CA GLU A 312 21.97 14.70 -9.86
C GLU A 312 21.37 13.28 -9.87
N LEU A 313 20.59 12.99 -8.84
CA LEU A 313 19.88 11.75 -8.63
C LEU A 313 18.40 12.07 -8.42
N ALA A 314 17.56 11.33 -9.11
CA ALA A 314 16.11 11.27 -8.96
C ALA A 314 15.66 9.80 -8.95
N TYR A 315 14.40 9.52 -8.64
CA TYR A 315 13.87 8.15 -8.71
C TYR A 315 14.10 7.51 -10.10
N GLU A 316 13.88 8.28 -11.17
CA GLU A 316 14.15 7.84 -12.55
C GLU A 316 15.62 7.46 -12.81
N THR A 317 16.57 8.03 -12.08
CA THR A 317 17.99 7.66 -12.20
C THR A 317 18.23 6.20 -11.83
N PHE A 318 17.47 5.67 -10.85
CA PHE A 318 17.51 4.27 -10.47
C PHE A 318 16.80 3.39 -11.50
N GLN A 319 15.71 3.86 -12.11
CA GLN A 319 15.07 3.15 -13.23
C GLN A 319 16.02 3.03 -14.44
N ILE A 320 16.77 4.09 -14.77
CA ILE A 320 17.79 4.04 -15.83
C ILE A 320 18.87 3.01 -15.50
N ALA A 321 19.29 2.93 -14.23
CA ALA A 321 20.25 1.92 -13.79
C ALA A 321 19.73 0.49 -13.97
N VAL A 322 18.45 0.24 -13.63
CA VAL A 322 17.78 -1.04 -13.89
C VAL A 322 17.76 -1.33 -15.39
N PHE A 323 17.38 -0.36 -16.23
CA PHE A 323 17.38 -0.54 -17.68
C PHE A 323 18.76 -0.92 -18.23
N ILE A 324 19.84 -0.25 -17.79
CA ILE A 324 21.21 -0.55 -18.23
C ILE A 324 21.64 -1.95 -17.76
N GLN A 325 21.23 -2.35 -16.56
CA GLN A 325 21.55 -3.66 -16.01
C GLN A 325 20.89 -4.79 -16.80
N GLU A 326 19.61 -4.63 -17.16
CA GLU A 326 18.83 -5.65 -17.87
C GLU A 326 19.06 -5.64 -19.38
N HIS A 327 19.40 -4.48 -19.93
CA HIS A 327 19.63 -4.30 -21.35
C HIS A 327 20.97 -3.61 -21.62
N PRO A 328 22.11 -4.22 -21.22
CA PRO A 328 23.43 -3.62 -21.39
C PRO A 328 23.78 -3.45 -22.87
N THR A 329 23.22 -4.31 -23.73
CA THR A 329 23.38 -4.26 -25.17
C THR A 329 22.07 -4.65 -25.85
N PHE A 330 21.77 -3.97 -26.97
CA PHE A 330 20.69 -4.36 -27.86
C PHE A 330 21.27 -4.90 -29.16
N GLU A 331 20.74 -6.02 -29.61
CA GLU A 331 21.13 -6.68 -30.86
C GLU A 331 19.90 -7.09 -31.66
N LEU A 332 19.95 -6.89 -32.97
CA LEU A 332 18.90 -7.36 -33.89
C LEU A 332 19.52 -7.82 -35.21
N LEU A 333 19.30 -9.09 -35.55
CA LEU A 333 19.64 -9.62 -36.87
C LEU A 333 18.67 -9.05 -37.92
N THR A 334 19.24 -8.44 -38.95
CA THR A 334 18.51 -7.82 -40.05
C THR A 334 19.32 -7.97 -41.35
N ASN A 335 19.04 -7.15 -42.36
CA ASN A 335 19.72 -7.19 -43.64
C ASN A 335 20.01 -5.79 -44.20
N LYS A 336 21.03 -5.71 -45.06
CA LYS A 336 21.32 -4.55 -45.92
C LYS A 336 21.66 -5.04 -47.31
N LYS A 337 20.95 -4.53 -48.33
CA LYS A 337 21.17 -4.89 -49.75
C LYS A 337 21.35 -6.40 -49.97
N ARG A 338 20.49 -7.23 -49.33
CA ARG A 338 20.47 -8.71 -49.37
C ARG A 338 21.56 -9.45 -48.56
N ALA A 339 22.47 -8.75 -47.89
CA ALA A 339 23.40 -9.35 -46.92
C ALA A 339 22.82 -9.29 -45.51
N HIS A 340 23.04 -10.31 -44.69
CA HIS A 340 22.70 -10.29 -43.27
C HIS A 340 23.63 -9.34 -42.50
N VAL A 341 23.05 -8.51 -41.64
CA VAL A 341 23.77 -7.57 -40.77
C VAL A 341 23.12 -7.61 -39.39
N THR A 342 23.91 -7.50 -38.34
CA THR A 342 23.39 -7.34 -36.97
C THR A 342 23.51 -5.87 -36.57
N LEU A 343 22.38 -5.22 -36.29
CA LEU A 343 22.37 -3.94 -35.59
C LEU A 343 22.73 -4.20 -34.14
N ARG A 344 23.72 -3.46 -33.62
CA ARG A 344 24.14 -3.56 -32.22
C ARG A 344 24.46 -2.19 -31.64
N ILE A 345 23.91 -1.90 -30.46
CA ILE A 345 24.35 -0.75 -29.64
C ILE A 345 24.57 -1.21 -28.21
N GLN A 346 25.49 -0.54 -27.53
CA GLN A 346 25.59 -0.61 -26.07
C GLN A 346 24.68 0.45 -25.45
N ALA A 347 23.99 0.10 -24.37
CA ALA A 347 23.24 1.09 -23.59
C ALA A 347 24.19 2.20 -23.11
N PRO A 348 23.76 3.47 -23.15
CA PRO A 348 24.55 4.56 -22.58
C PRO A 348 24.79 4.39 -21.08
N GLY A 349 25.76 5.14 -20.55
CA GLY A 349 25.86 5.33 -19.10
C GLY A 349 24.68 6.19 -18.58
N ILE A 350 24.50 6.17 -17.26
CA ILE A 350 23.53 7.05 -16.59
C ILE A 350 23.99 8.52 -16.80
N PRO A 351 23.11 9.41 -17.29
CA PRO A 351 23.42 10.83 -17.46
C PRO A 351 23.83 11.54 -16.15
N THR A 352 24.47 12.70 -16.26
CA THR A 352 24.89 13.51 -15.10
C THR A 352 23.71 14.19 -14.39
N ASP A 353 22.67 14.53 -15.13
CA ASP A 353 21.39 15.03 -14.62
C ASP A 353 20.45 13.89 -14.17
N GLY A 354 20.81 12.64 -14.49
CA GLY A 354 20.06 11.45 -14.08
C GLY A 354 18.67 11.30 -14.70
N THR A 355 18.36 12.01 -15.80
CA THR A 355 17.02 12.04 -16.40
C THR A 355 16.82 11.07 -17.56
N TRP A 356 15.59 10.58 -17.73
CA TRP A 356 15.22 9.78 -18.90
C TRP A 356 15.35 10.57 -20.20
N ALA A 357 15.06 11.87 -20.19
CA ALA A 357 15.12 12.73 -21.39
C ALA A 357 16.54 12.75 -21.99
N THR A 358 17.55 12.98 -21.15
CA THR A 358 18.96 12.97 -21.57
C THR A 358 19.40 11.56 -21.97
N PHE A 359 19.00 10.52 -21.22
CA PHE A 359 19.33 9.14 -21.55
C PHE A 359 18.77 8.71 -22.92
N ILE A 360 17.50 9.02 -23.19
CA ILE A 360 16.83 8.70 -24.46
C ILE A 360 17.51 9.40 -25.63
N THR A 361 17.91 10.67 -25.46
CA THR A 361 18.65 11.41 -26.50
C THR A 361 19.96 10.71 -26.87
N GLU A 362 20.71 10.22 -25.89
CA GLU A 362 21.96 9.49 -26.11
C GLU A 362 21.72 8.09 -26.73
N VAL A 363 20.66 7.38 -26.33
CA VAL A 363 20.22 6.14 -27.00
C VAL A 363 19.92 6.41 -28.48
N GLN A 364 19.18 7.49 -28.79
CA GLN A 364 18.83 7.87 -30.16
C GLN A 364 20.08 8.19 -31.00
N ALA A 365 21.07 8.89 -30.43
CA ALA A 365 22.34 9.17 -31.09
C ALA A 365 23.09 7.87 -31.46
N ARG A 366 23.10 6.88 -30.55
CA ARG A 366 23.73 5.56 -30.82
C ARG A 366 22.99 4.76 -31.88
N ILE A 367 21.65 4.80 -31.90
CA ILE A 367 20.86 4.20 -32.97
C ILE A 367 21.18 4.87 -34.31
N ALA A 368 21.27 6.21 -34.35
CA ALA A 368 21.60 6.95 -35.56
C ALA A 368 22.98 6.57 -36.12
N ALA A 369 23.97 6.35 -35.26
CA ALA A 369 25.32 5.93 -35.66
C ALA A 369 25.36 4.57 -36.38
N VAL A 370 24.41 3.67 -36.11
CA VAL A 370 24.33 2.35 -36.76
C VAL A 370 23.24 2.26 -37.82
N ALA A 371 22.35 3.25 -37.93
CA ALA A 371 21.15 3.18 -38.75
C ALA A 371 21.45 2.93 -40.24
N ASP A 372 22.49 3.56 -40.79
CA ASP A 372 22.87 3.40 -42.19
C ASP A 372 23.45 2.01 -42.50
N THR A 373 23.76 1.19 -41.48
CA THR A 373 24.31 -0.16 -41.66
C THR A 373 23.24 -1.22 -41.94
N ALA A 374 21.95 -0.88 -41.81
CA ALA A 374 20.82 -1.79 -42.01
C ALA A 374 19.76 -1.24 -42.98
N CYS A 375 18.76 -2.05 -43.32
CA CYS A 375 17.56 -1.59 -44.01
C CYS A 375 16.67 -0.76 -43.08
N LYS A 376 15.79 0.07 -43.66
CA LYS A 376 14.87 0.95 -42.89
C LYS A 376 13.99 0.17 -41.91
N ASP A 377 13.48 -0.98 -42.35
CA ASP A 377 12.64 -1.85 -41.50
C ASP A 377 13.44 -2.43 -40.32
N GLY A 378 14.69 -2.83 -40.56
CA GLY A 378 15.61 -3.27 -39.51
C GLY A 378 15.81 -2.19 -38.44
N VAL A 379 16.07 -0.95 -38.85
CA VAL A 379 16.21 0.19 -37.93
C VAL A 379 14.89 0.49 -37.20
N TYR A 380 13.74 0.38 -37.89
CA TYR A 380 12.43 0.55 -37.26
C TYR A 380 12.20 -0.50 -36.17
N PHE A 381 12.37 -1.79 -36.46
CA PHE A 381 12.21 -2.85 -35.46
C PHE A 381 13.23 -2.76 -34.33
N PHE A 382 14.45 -2.28 -34.61
CA PHE A 382 15.45 -2.02 -33.58
C PHE A 382 15.02 -0.91 -32.61
N ARG A 383 14.42 0.18 -33.13
CA ARG A 383 13.80 1.21 -32.28
C ARG A 383 12.66 0.66 -31.44
N GLN A 384 11.80 -0.18 -32.02
CA GLN A 384 10.68 -0.80 -31.28
C GLN A 384 11.17 -1.73 -30.16
N LEU A 385 12.23 -2.51 -30.40
CA LEU A 385 12.84 -3.37 -29.38
C LEU A 385 13.30 -2.54 -28.16
N ILE A 386 14.03 -1.45 -28.41
CA ILE A 386 14.54 -0.57 -27.35
C ILE A 386 13.41 0.19 -26.67
N HIS A 387 12.43 0.68 -27.42
CA HIS A 387 11.25 1.35 -26.88
C HIS A 387 10.48 0.47 -25.91
N ARG A 388 10.23 -0.80 -26.26
CA ARG A 388 9.54 -1.74 -25.36
C ARG A 388 10.30 -1.96 -24.07
N ALA A 389 11.62 -2.17 -24.15
CA ALA A 389 12.46 -2.29 -22.97
C ALA A 389 12.36 -1.04 -22.07
N LEU A 390 12.34 0.15 -22.67
CA LEU A 390 12.22 1.41 -21.95
C LEU A 390 10.86 1.57 -21.27
N VAL A 391 9.75 1.35 -22.00
CA VAL A 391 8.39 1.42 -21.44
C VAL A 391 8.20 0.41 -20.33
N LEU A 392 8.71 -0.82 -20.50
CA LEU A 392 8.60 -1.87 -19.48
C LEU A 392 9.24 -1.44 -18.16
N VAL A 393 10.43 -0.84 -18.21
CA VAL A 393 11.11 -0.35 -17.00
C VAL A 393 10.40 0.88 -16.41
N GLN A 394 9.94 1.81 -17.25
CA GLN A 394 9.28 3.04 -16.79
C GLN A 394 7.90 2.78 -16.16
N ALA A 395 7.16 1.81 -16.69
CA ALA A 395 5.81 1.48 -16.22
C ALA A 395 5.80 0.77 -14.86
N ASN A 396 6.94 0.35 -14.33
CA ASN A 396 7.00 -0.47 -13.13
C ASN A 396 8.00 0.10 -12.11
N ALA A 397 7.76 -0.20 -10.82
CA ALA A 397 8.60 0.29 -9.75
C ALA A 397 9.99 -0.36 -9.72
N VAL A 398 10.98 0.36 -9.17
CA VAL A 398 12.29 -0.22 -8.87
C VAL A 398 12.18 -1.17 -7.66
N GLY A 399 13.19 -2.02 -7.45
CA GLY A 399 13.17 -3.01 -6.36
C GLY A 399 12.31 -4.24 -6.69
N ALA A 400 11.69 -4.83 -5.67
CA ALA A 400 11.18 -6.20 -5.77
C ALA A 400 9.78 -6.37 -6.37
N PHE A 401 8.90 -5.37 -6.28
CA PHE A 401 7.48 -5.51 -6.68
C PHE A 401 7.07 -4.67 -7.89
N SER A 402 5.93 -4.99 -8.52
CA SER A 402 5.41 -4.27 -9.70
C SER A 402 5.03 -2.81 -9.42
N ILE A 403 4.77 -2.52 -8.16
CA ILE A 403 4.49 -1.19 -7.62
C ILE A 403 5.47 -0.83 -6.52
N ASP A 404 5.57 0.46 -6.23
CA ASP A 404 6.36 0.96 -5.12
C ASP A 404 5.60 0.72 -3.80
N LEU A 405 5.93 -0.38 -3.11
CA LEU A 405 5.20 -0.77 -1.90
C LEU A 405 5.41 0.21 -0.75
N VAL A 406 6.51 0.95 -0.70
CA VAL A 406 6.73 1.92 0.37
C VAL A 406 5.80 3.12 0.18
N GLN A 407 5.70 3.65 -1.03
CA GLN A 407 4.74 4.71 -1.33
C GLN A 407 3.28 4.22 -1.19
N ALA A 408 2.97 2.98 -1.59
CA ALA A 408 1.65 2.40 -1.38
C ALA A 408 1.30 2.26 0.11
N MET A 409 2.26 1.81 0.93
CA MET A 409 2.08 1.75 2.39
C MET A 409 1.77 3.13 2.95
N TYR A 410 2.51 4.17 2.55
CA TYR A 410 2.24 5.55 2.95
C TYR A 410 0.81 6.01 2.64
N ARG A 411 0.28 5.70 1.45
CA ARG A 411 -1.11 6.04 1.10
C ARG A 411 -2.11 5.26 1.95
N GLN A 412 -1.85 3.98 2.23
CA GLN A 412 -2.69 3.20 3.14
C GLN A 412 -2.69 3.75 4.57
N LEU A 413 -1.60 4.36 5.05
CA LEU A 413 -1.55 4.94 6.40
C LEU A 413 -2.57 6.08 6.59
N ASP A 414 -2.93 6.81 5.53
CA ASP A 414 -4.01 7.81 5.59
C ASP A 414 -5.37 7.14 5.87
N PHE A 415 -5.66 6.01 5.22
CA PHE A 415 -6.87 5.24 5.52
C PHE A 415 -6.86 4.67 6.94
N VAL A 416 -5.73 4.14 7.40
CA VAL A 416 -5.52 3.68 8.78
C VAL A 416 -5.82 4.80 9.78
N GLN A 417 -5.39 6.03 9.52
CA GLN A 417 -5.64 7.19 10.39
C GLN A 417 -7.12 7.61 10.43
N LYS A 418 -7.92 7.28 9.42
CA LYS A 418 -9.36 7.58 9.40
C LYS A 418 -10.17 6.55 10.18
N VAL A 419 -9.77 5.28 10.11
CA VAL A 419 -10.51 4.15 10.70
C VAL A 419 -10.11 3.93 12.16
N CYS A 420 -8.81 3.83 12.46
CA CYS A 420 -8.31 3.35 13.75
C CYS A 420 -8.54 4.27 14.98
N PRO A 421 -8.72 5.60 14.87
CA PRO A 421 -9.03 6.41 16.05
C PRO A 421 -10.36 6.06 16.73
N ASN A 422 -11.30 5.46 15.99
CA ASN A 422 -12.59 4.99 16.49
C ASN A 422 -12.80 3.50 16.17
N VAL A 423 -11.78 2.70 16.46
CA VAL A 423 -11.75 1.28 16.16
C VAL A 423 -12.90 0.51 16.83
N GLU A 424 -13.37 0.96 18.00
CA GLU A 424 -14.47 0.37 18.74
C GLU A 424 -15.78 0.36 17.92
N TYR A 425 -16.03 1.43 17.15
CA TYR A 425 -17.15 1.49 16.21
C TYR A 425 -17.01 0.48 15.08
N TRP A 426 -15.82 0.39 14.48
CA TRP A 426 -15.56 -0.49 13.33
C TRP A 426 -15.46 -1.97 13.68
N LEU A 427 -15.25 -2.31 14.95
CA LEU A 427 -15.28 -3.71 15.42
C LEU A 427 -16.68 -4.20 15.80
N ASN A 428 -17.69 -3.32 15.84
CA ASN A 428 -19.05 -3.68 16.19
C ASN A 428 -19.75 -4.49 15.07
N ASP A 429 -20.36 -5.61 15.43
CA ASP A 429 -20.99 -6.54 14.48
C ASP A 429 -22.13 -5.88 13.66
N ASP A 430 -22.97 -5.03 14.28
CA ASP A 430 -24.08 -4.37 13.57
C ASP A 430 -23.57 -3.34 12.56
N VAL A 431 -22.49 -2.62 12.90
CA VAL A 431 -21.81 -1.71 11.98
C VAL A 431 -21.27 -2.49 10.79
N LEU A 432 -20.52 -3.57 11.04
CA LEU A 432 -19.90 -4.38 9.99
C LEU A 432 -20.92 -5.12 9.11
N ALA A 433 -22.00 -5.64 9.69
CA ALA A 433 -23.09 -6.24 8.93
C ALA A 433 -23.67 -5.23 7.92
N SER A 434 -23.84 -3.99 8.36
CA SER A 434 -24.35 -2.89 7.54
C SER A 434 -23.35 -2.46 6.46
N SER A 435 -22.07 -2.41 6.79
CA SER A 435 -20.97 -2.14 5.84
C SER A 435 -20.94 -3.17 4.71
N LEU A 436 -21.10 -4.46 5.03
CA LEU A 436 -21.11 -5.54 4.03
C LEU A 436 -22.34 -5.47 3.11
N VAL A 437 -23.51 -5.11 3.64
CA VAL A 437 -24.71 -4.86 2.82
C VAL A 437 -24.46 -3.71 1.84
N ARG A 438 -23.89 -2.61 2.33
CA ARG A 438 -23.58 -1.43 1.49
C ARG A 438 -22.48 -1.71 0.47
N TYR A 439 -21.48 -2.52 0.80
CA TYR A 439 -20.46 -2.96 -0.15
C TYR A 439 -21.06 -3.79 -1.27
N ARG A 440 -22.00 -4.69 -0.96
CA ARG A 440 -22.74 -5.44 -1.98
C ARG A 440 -23.59 -4.51 -2.86
N GLN A 441 -24.24 -3.50 -2.29
CA GLN A 441 -24.95 -2.47 -3.05
C GLN A 441 -24.01 -1.65 -3.93
N PHE A 442 -22.77 -1.42 -3.48
CA PHE A 442 -21.74 -0.74 -4.25
C PHE A 442 -21.29 -1.55 -5.46
N ILE A 443 -21.08 -2.87 -5.31
CA ILE A 443 -20.78 -3.77 -6.44
C ILE A 443 -21.91 -3.71 -7.49
N GLU A 444 -23.17 -3.69 -7.04
CA GLU A 444 -24.32 -3.52 -7.95
C GLU A 444 -24.35 -2.14 -8.64
N ALA A 445 -23.97 -1.08 -7.93
CA ALA A 445 -23.82 0.24 -8.53
C ALA A 445 -22.69 0.26 -9.59
N VAL A 446 -21.56 -0.40 -9.31
CA VAL A 446 -20.46 -0.56 -10.29
C VAL A 446 -20.92 -1.34 -11.53
N ARG A 447 -21.82 -2.32 -11.36
CA ARG A 447 -22.39 -3.10 -12.48
C ARG A 447 -23.32 -2.27 -13.37
N THR A 448 -24.00 -1.27 -12.81
CA THR A 448 -25.09 -0.51 -13.46
C THR A 448 -24.69 0.90 -13.90
N LYS A 449 -23.53 1.40 -13.47
CA LYS A 449 -22.98 2.71 -13.89
C LYS A 449 -22.72 2.75 -15.41
N LYS A 450 -22.60 3.97 -15.95
CA LYS A 450 -22.19 4.13 -17.35
C LYS A 450 -20.69 3.89 -17.52
N ALA A 451 -20.28 3.48 -18.72
CA ALA A 451 -18.87 3.32 -19.05
C ALA A 451 -18.10 4.65 -18.82
N GLY A 452 -16.94 4.57 -18.17
CA GLY A 452 -16.12 5.74 -17.84
C GLY A 452 -16.53 6.50 -16.56
N GLU A 453 -17.69 6.20 -15.94
CA GLU A 453 -18.05 6.82 -14.67
C GLU A 453 -17.19 6.26 -13.54
N MET A 454 -16.59 7.13 -12.72
CA MET A 454 -15.91 6.77 -11.48
C MET A 454 -16.92 6.77 -10.33
N LEU A 455 -16.91 5.71 -9.52
CA LEU A 455 -17.68 5.67 -8.27
C LEU A 455 -16.72 5.84 -7.10
N VAL A 456 -17.13 6.65 -6.12
CA VAL A 456 -16.30 6.95 -4.95
C VAL A 456 -16.91 6.29 -3.73
N PRO A 457 -16.21 5.35 -3.08
CA PRO A 457 -16.73 4.66 -1.91
C PRO A 457 -16.81 5.59 -0.69
N THR A 458 -17.69 5.24 0.24
CA THR A 458 -17.65 5.70 1.63
C THR A 458 -16.70 4.80 2.43
N ILE A 459 -16.20 5.27 3.57
CA ILE A 459 -15.16 4.60 4.36
C ILE A 459 -15.53 3.15 4.70
N GLU A 460 -16.79 2.87 5.04
CA GLU A 460 -17.23 1.52 5.38
C GLU A 460 -17.30 0.57 4.18
N ILE A 461 -17.61 1.12 2.99
CA ILE A 461 -17.63 0.37 1.73
C ILE A 461 -16.19 0.06 1.34
N ASP A 462 -15.30 1.04 1.47
CA ASP A 462 -13.88 0.90 1.16
C ASP A 462 -13.20 -0.07 2.14
N LEU A 463 -13.57 -0.04 3.43
CA LEU A 463 -13.09 -1.00 4.43
C LEU A 463 -13.47 -2.45 4.08
N ALA A 464 -14.73 -2.67 3.68
CA ALA A 464 -15.20 -3.98 3.24
C ALA A 464 -14.53 -4.40 1.92
N TRP A 465 -14.28 -3.44 1.02
CA TRP A 465 -13.59 -3.68 -0.24
C TRP A 465 -12.11 -4.05 -0.01
N HIS A 466 -11.37 -3.31 0.82
CA HIS A 466 -10.00 -3.63 1.22
C HIS A 466 -9.92 -5.04 1.80
N THR A 467 -10.83 -5.37 2.72
CA THR A 467 -10.93 -6.72 3.29
C THR A 467 -11.16 -7.78 2.21
N HIS A 468 -12.01 -7.52 1.22
CA HIS A 468 -12.24 -8.46 0.14
C HIS A 468 -10.99 -8.63 -0.74
N MET A 469 -10.24 -7.56 -1.02
CA MET A 469 -9.00 -7.62 -1.82
C MET A 469 -7.89 -8.45 -1.17
N THR A 470 -7.83 -8.52 0.16
CA THR A 470 -6.88 -9.43 0.85
C THR A 470 -7.22 -10.91 0.65
N MET A 471 -8.43 -11.22 0.16
CA MET A 471 -8.89 -12.55 -0.24
C MET A 471 -8.75 -12.72 -1.76
N GLN A 472 -7.53 -12.58 -2.30
CA GLN A 472 -7.26 -12.38 -3.73
C GLN A 472 -8.01 -13.33 -4.68
N GLN A 473 -8.09 -14.63 -4.37
CA GLN A 473 -8.77 -15.61 -5.24
C GLN A 473 -10.29 -15.41 -5.25
N GLU A 474 -10.87 -15.18 -4.08
CA GLU A 474 -12.26 -14.87 -3.83
C GLU A 474 -12.63 -13.54 -4.49
N TYR A 475 -11.77 -12.54 -4.35
CA TYR A 475 -11.91 -11.21 -4.93
C TYR A 475 -11.96 -11.24 -6.45
N ILE A 476 -10.97 -11.86 -7.09
CA ILE A 476 -10.91 -12.00 -8.55
C ILE A 476 -12.13 -12.79 -9.04
N ARG A 477 -12.50 -13.87 -8.35
CA ARG A 477 -13.66 -14.70 -8.72
C ARG A 477 -14.97 -13.92 -8.60
N CYS A 478 -15.16 -13.18 -7.51
CA CYS A 478 -16.34 -12.36 -7.29
C CYS A 478 -16.42 -11.25 -8.34
N SER A 479 -15.37 -10.46 -8.51
CA SER A 479 -15.32 -9.34 -9.44
C SER A 479 -15.53 -9.81 -10.89
N SER A 480 -14.81 -10.85 -11.32
CA SER A 480 -14.98 -11.42 -12.67
C SER A 480 -16.41 -11.93 -12.91
N LYS A 481 -17.05 -12.54 -11.91
CA LYS A 481 -18.41 -13.10 -12.05
C LYS A 481 -19.49 -12.01 -11.98
N ALA A 482 -19.33 -11.03 -11.11
CA ALA A 482 -20.32 -9.98 -10.88
C ALA A 482 -20.23 -8.83 -11.90
N LEU A 483 -19.01 -8.50 -12.34
CA LEU A 483 -18.69 -7.31 -13.13
C LEU A 483 -18.08 -7.64 -14.50
N GLY A 484 -17.49 -8.82 -14.67
CA GLY A 484 -16.77 -9.20 -15.90
C GLY A 484 -15.32 -8.70 -15.96
N PHE A 485 -14.87 -7.95 -14.95
CA PHE A 485 -13.52 -7.44 -14.78
C PHE A 485 -13.16 -7.41 -13.29
N VAL A 486 -11.87 -7.34 -12.97
CA VAL A 486 -11.37 -7.10 -11.62
C VAL A 486 -11.48 -5.60 -11.34
N MET A 487 -12.24 -5.24 -10.32
CA MET A 487 -12.38 -3.84 -9.92
C MET A 487 -11.03 -3.37 -9.36
N ASP A 488 -10.38 -2.44 -10.06
CA ASP A 488 -9.08 -1.95 -9.61
C ASP A 488 -9.23 -0.89 -8.52
N HIS A 489 -8.27 -0.83 -7.61
CA HIS A 489 -8.22 0.13 -6.51
C HIS A 489 -7.05 1.10 -6.74
N ASP A 490 -7.34 2.12 -7.56
CA ASP A 490 -6.43 3.23 -7.81
C ASP A 490 -6.59 4.29 -6.72
N ASP A 491 -5.64 4.30 -5.79
CA ASP A 491 -5.58 5.21 -4.64
C ASP A 491 -4.77 6.49 -4.93
N THR A 492 -4.44 6.76 -6.20
CA THR A 492 -3.65 7.92 -6.62
C THR A 492 -4.50 9.08 -7.19
N VAL A 493 -5.82 8.94 -7.16
CA VAL A 493 -6.77 9.90 -7.74
C VAL A 493 -6.93 11.17 -6.87
N ALA A 494 -6.75 12.34 -7.47
CA ALA A 494 -6.79 13.62 -6.77
C ALA A 494 -8.20 14.07 -6.30
N GLY A 495 -8.25 14.79 -5.17
CA GLY A 495 -9.45 15.19 -4.42
C GLY A 495 -10.54 15.96 -5.18
N PRO A 496 -10.23 17.00 -5.98
CA PRO A 496 -11.25 17.74 -6.74
C PRO A 496 -12.05 16.86 -7.73
N SER A 497 -11.44 15.78 -8.23
CA SER A 497 -12.14 14.81 -9.07
C SER A 497 -13.07 13.91 -8.24
N LEU A 498 -12.67 13.57 -7.00
CA LEU A 498 -13.43 12.72 -6.09
C LEU A 498 -14.71 13.39 -5.59
N THR A 499 -14.72 14.69 -5.33
CA THR A 499 -15.93 15.40 -4.85
C THR A 499 -17.05 15.37 -5.90
N ASN A 500 -16.71 15.61 -7.18
CA ASN A 500 -17.68 15.52 -8.28
C ASN A 500 -18.12 14.08 -8.52
N ALA A 501 -17.18 13.12 -8.54
CA ALA A 501 -17.48 11.70 -8.70
C ALA A 501 -18.34 11.16 -7.54
N PHE A 502 -18.15 11.65 -6.31
CA PHE A 502 -18.97 11.29 -5.15
C PHE A 502 -20.39 11.83 -5.28
N ALA A 503 -20.56 13.07 -5.78
CA ALA A 503 -21.89 13.61 -6.06
C ALA A 503 -22.63 12.76 -7.11
N ALA A 504 -21.95 12.34 -8.18
CA ALA A 504 -22.49 11.40 -9.17
C ALA A 504 -22.82 10.03 -8.56
N THR A 505 -21.94 9.51 -7.69
CA THR A 505 -22.15 8.25 -6.96
C THR A 505 -23.41 8.31 -6.10
N ARG A 506 -23.64 9.42 -5.38
CA ARG A 506 -24.87 9.63 -4.58
C ARG A 506 -26.12 9.61 -5.44
N ALA A 507 -26.09 10.29 -6.60
CA ALA A 507 -27.22 10.35 -7.51
C ALA A 507 -27.54 8.97 -8.08
N LEU A 508 -26.53 8.25 -8.56
CA LEU A 508 -26.67 6.87 -9.03
C LEU A 508 -27.23 5.98 -7.93
N TRP A 509 -26.62 5.99 -6.75
CA TRP A 509 -27.05 5.16 -5.61
C TRP A 509 -28.52 5.42 -5.23
N SER A 510 -28.93 6.68 -5.17
CA SER A 510 -30.33 7.03 -4.88
C SER A 510 -31.28 6.47 -5.93
N SER A 511 -30.89 6.46 -7.20
CA SER A 511 -31.69 5.90 -8.29
C SER A 511 -31.70 4.36 -8.30
N THR A 512 -30.59 3.71 -7.96
CA THR A 512 -30.42 2.25 -7.99
C THR A 512 -31.05 1.58 -6.77
N HIS A 513 -30.90 2.18 -5.58
CA HIS A 513 -31.24 1.54 -4.30
C HIS A 513 -32.40 2.21 -3.56
N GLY A 514 -32.90 3.37 -4.04
CA GLY A 514 -33.99 4.09 -3.39
C GLY A 514 -33.67 4.62 -1.99
N ALA A 515 -32.38 4.74 -1.65
CA ALA A 515 -31.89 5.16 -0.35
C ALA A 515 -30.83 6.25 -0.49
N ALA A 516 -30.64 7.07 0.53
CA ALA A 516 -29.55 8.04 0.53
C ALA A 516 -28.19 7.30 0.63
N TYR A 517 -27.23 7.70 -0.21
CA TYR A 517 -25.89 7.11 -0.14
C TYR A 517 -25.14 7.55 1.11
N SER A 518 -25.22 8.84 1.45
CA SER A 518 -24.46 9.42 2.54
C SER A 518 -25.14 10.70 3.04
N PRO A 519 -25.16 10.95 4.37
CA PRO A 519 -25.59 12.20 4.96
C PRO A 519 -24.52 13.31 4.89
N TYR A 520 -23.41 13.14 4.15
CA TYR A 520 -22.27 14.07 4.09
C TYR A 520 -22.61 15.53 3.72
N ASN A 521 -23.79 15.80 3.15
CA ASN A 521 -24.23 17.19 2.93
C ASN A 521 -24.60 17.92 4.23
N THR A 522 -24.70 17.24 5.37
CA THR A 522 -24.88 17.87 6.67
C THR A 522 -23.51 18.27 7.22
N ARG A 523 -23.33 19.57 7.46
CA ARG A 523 -22.04 20.11 7.98
C ARG A 523 -21.66 19.48 9.32
N ASP A 524 -22.65 19.02 10.06
CA ASP A 524 -22.53 18.40 11.38
C ASP A 524 -22.37 16.86 11.31
N PHE A 525 -22.31 16.25 10.12
CA PHE A 525 -22.18 14.80 10.02
C PHE A 525 -20.88 14.30 10.66
N GLY A 526 -21.00 13.35 11.57
CA GLY A 526 -19.86 12.76 12.29
C GLY A 526 -19.18 13.70 13.27
N LEU A 527 -19.72 14.91 13.49
CA LEU A 527 -19.18 15.93 14.38
C LEU A 527 -19.64 15.69 15.82
N PHE A 528 -18.71 15.55 16.75
CA PHE A 528 -18.99 15.32 18.17
C PHE A 528 -18.07 16.15 19.07
N ALA A 529 -18.52 16.48 20.28
CA ALA A 529 -17.57 16.90 21.32
C ALA A 529 -16.81 15.67 21.81
N ALA A 530 -15.51 15.81 22.08
CA ALA A 530 -14.65 14.69 22.48
C ALA A 530 -15.20 13.95 23.72
N LYS A 531 -15.79 14.67 24.67
CA LYS A 531 -16.46 14.10 25.87
C LYS A 531 -17.60 13.12 25.56
N ASP A 532 -18.27 13.29 24.42
CA ASP A 532 -19.43 12.48 24.06
C ASP A 532 -19.04 11.18 23.32
N VAL A 533 -17.78 11.08 22.90
CA VAL A 533 -17.21 9.93 22.17
C VAL A 533 -16.06 9.27 22.91
N ARG A 534 -16.09 9.28 24.25
CA ARG A 534 -15.06 8.68 25.10
C ARG A 534 -14.90 7.17 24.93
N PHE A 535 -15.83 6.51 24.25
CA PHE A 535 -15.67 5.13 23.82
C PHE A 535 -14.54 4.95 22.80
N ALA A 536 -14.21 5.99 22.02
CA ALA A 536 -13.09 5.99 21.08
C ALA A 536 -11.79 6.24 21.85
N HIS A 537 -11.16 5.17 22.35
CA HIS A 537 -10.10 5.27 23.35
C HIS A 537 -8.88 6.03 22.85
N ALA A 538 -8.57 5.93 21.55
CA ALA A 538 -7.48 6.67 20.93
C ALA A 538 -7.63 8.19 21.07
N LEU A 539 -8.84 8.70 21.33
CA LEU A 539 -9.17 10.12 21.52
C LEU A 539 -9.30 10.51 23.01
N SER A 540 -8.99 9.62 23.95
CA SER A 540 -9.15 9.86 25.39
C SER A 540 -8.34 11.05 25.91
N HIS A 541 -7.20 11.34 25.28
CA HIS A 541 -6.32 12.46 25.59
C HIS A 541 -6.80 13.81 25.03
N VAL A 542 -7.78 13.79 24.12
CA VAL A 542 -8.30 15.00 23.48
C VAL A 542 -9.19 15.75 24.49
N PRO A 543 -8.99 17.07 24.72
CA PRO A 543 -9.77 17.84 25.69
C PRO A 543 -11.29 17.76 25.43
N ASP A 544 -12.10 17.70 26.49
CA ASP A 544 -13.56 17.46 26.45
C ASP A 544 -14.35 18.33 25.46
N ASN A 545 -13.99 19.62 25.38
CA ASN A 545 -14.69 20.60 24.53
C ASN A 545 -14.17 20.65 23.09
N THR A 546 -13.16 19.85 22.76
CA THR A 546 -12.62 19.76 21.40
C THR A 546 -13.65 19.10 20.51
N THR A 547 -13.87 19.70 19.35
CA THR A 547 -14.73 19.11 18.32
C THR A 547 -13.93 18.09 17.51
N VAL A 548 -14.44 16.87 17.40
CA VAL A 548 -13.83 15.77 16.65
C VAL A 548 -14.78 15.28 15.57
N VAL A 549 -14.24 14.83 14.45
CA VAL A 549 -15.01 14.18 13.39
C VAL A 549 -14.64 12.72 13.34
N LEU A 550 -15.63 11.85 13.50
CA LEU A 550 -15.44 10.40 13.40
C LEU A 550 -15.79 9.93 11.99
N ALA A 551 -14.98 9.02 11.46
CA ALA A 551 -15.38 8.20 10.32
C ALA A 551 -16.51 7.26 10.78
N LEU A 552 -17.63 7.27 10.05
CA LEU A 552 -18.83 6.49 10.32
C LEU A 552 -19.38 5.93 9.00
N ILE A 553 -20.40 5.07 9.08
CA ILE A 553 -21.13 4.62 7.87
C ILE A 553 -21.63 5.84 7.09
N GLY A 554 -21.24 5.92 5.82
CA GLY A 554 -21.61 7.01 4.92
C GLY A 554 -20.58 8.13 4.85
N THR A 555 -19.52 8.14 5.65
CA THR A 555 -18.44 9.14 5.51
C THR A 555 -17.71 8.93 4.18
N PRO A 556 -17.53 9.96 3.33
CA PRO A 556 -16.74 9.81 2.10
C PRO A 556 -15.29 9.45 2.41
N VAL A 557 -14.68 8.56 1.62
CA VAL A 557 -13.29 8.12 1.86
C VAL A 557 -12.27 9.26 1.84
N PHE A 558 -12.54 10.32 1.09
CA PHE A 558 -11.69 11.50 0.97
C PHE A 558 -11.96 12.59 2.02
N ASP A 559 -12.88 12.39 2.99
CA ASP A 559 -13.18 13.39 4.02
C ASP A 559 -12.02 13.53 5.00
N HIS A 560 -11.16 14.51 4.74
CA HIS A 560 -9.96 14.80 5.53
C HIS A 560 -10.26 15.22 6.97
N ARG A 561 -11.49 15.67 7.29
CA ARG A 561 -11.84 16.12 8.65
C ARG A 561 -11.79 14.98 9.67
N THR A 562 -11.93 13.74 9.20
CA THR A 562 -11.80 12.52 10.03
C THR A 562 -10.38 12.27 10.56
N ARG A 563 -9.38 13.00 10.05
CA ARG A 563 -8.02 12.99 10.59
C ARG A 563 -8.01 13.68 11.96
N VAL A 564 -7.35 13.05 12.92
CA VAL A 564 -7.12 13.66 14.24
C VAL A 564 -6.02 14.71 14.12
N ASN A 565 -6.41 15.96 13.89
CA ASN A 565 -5.47 17.08 13.72
C ASN A 565 -4.53 17.21 14.93
N GLY A 566 -3.24 17.39 14.67
CA GLY A 566 -2.21 17.54 15.70
C GLY A 566 -1.83 16.24 16.40
N SER A 567 -2.35 15.09 15.95
CA SER A 567 -1.87 13.77 16.41
C SER A 567 -0.49 13.44 15.84
N GLN A 568 0.19 12.45 16.43
CA GLN A 568 1.48 11.96 15.92
C GLN A 568 1.37 11.49 14.45
N CYS A 569 0.33 10.74 14.12
CA CYS A 569 0.09 10.28 12.75
C CYS A 569 -0.06 11.45 11.78
N ASP A 570 -0.84 12.47 12.16
CA ASP A 570 -1.06 13.67 11.35
C ASP A 570 0.26 14.38 11.03
N ALA A 571 1.11 14.58 12.05
CA ALA A 571 2.43 15.19 11.87
C ALA A 571 3.34 14.37 10.93
N LEU A 572 3.36 13.03 11.07
CA LEU A 572 4.15 12.15 10.21
C LEU A 572 3.69 12.21 8.74
N MET A 573 2.38 12.12 8.50
CA MET A 573 1.83 12.13 7.15
C MET A 573 2.06 13.46 6.43
N GLN A 574 1.92 14.57 7.14
CA GLN A 574 2.19 15.91 6.60
C GLN A 574 3.67 16.09 6.25
N ALA A 575 4.57 15.67 7.14
CA ALA A 575 6.01 15.75 6.91
C ALA A 575 6.47 14.85 5.75
N SER A 576 5.74 13.77 5.47
CA SER A 576 5.96 12.89 4.32
C SER A 576 5.26 13.34 3.04
N GLY A 577 4.63 14.51 3.02
CA GLY A 577 4.01 15.06 1.82
C GLY A 577 2.79 14.28 1.30
N ILE A 578 2.25 13.35 2.11
CA ILE A 578 1.07 12.53 1.74
C ILE A 578 -0.16 13.42 1.56
N TYR A 579 -0.25 14.44 2.41
CA TYR A 579 -1.17 15.56 2.29
C TYR A 579 -0.55 16.80 2.94
N THR A 580 -0.99 18.00 2.53
CA THR A 580 -0.54 19.26 3.13
C THR A 580 -1.64 19.86 4.02
N THR A 581 -1.26 20.59 5.06
CA THR A 581 -2.17 21.37 5.92
C THR A 581 -2.81 22.57 5.24
N GLN A 582 -2.58 22.79 3.94
CA GLN A 582 -3.30 23.80 3.19
C GLN A 582 -4.72 23.34 2.82
N GLY A 583 -5.50 23.06 3.86
CA GLY A 583 -6.95 23.16 3.90
C GLY A 583 -7.29 23.78 5.26
N PRO A 584 -7.75 25.04 5.34
CA PRO A 584 -7.83 25.76 6.60
C PRO A 584 -8.96 25.22 7.49
N VAL A 585 -8.65 25.00 8.76
CA VAL A 585 -9.63 25.15 9.83
C VAL A 585 -9.78 26.65 10.08
N THR A 586 -10.68 27.30 9.35
CA THR A 586 -11.34 28.52 9.84
C THR A 586 -12.84 28.41 9.62
N GLN A 587 -13.55 28.63 10.72
CA GLN A 587 -15.00 28.77 10.78
C GLN A 587 -15.43 29.89 9.82
N GLY A 588 -16.21 29.56 8.80
CA GLY A 588 -16.76 30.53 7.85
C GLY A 588 -16.07 30.53 6.49
N ASP A 589 -16.91 30.31 5.47
CA ASP A 589 -16.67 30.49 4.04
C ASP A 589 -15.90 29.45 3.20
N LYS A 590 -16.39 29.40 1.96
CA LYS A 590 -16.22 28.41 0.90
C LYS A 590 -14.75 28.34 0.45
N ASN A 591 -14.11 27.16 0.48
CA ASN A 591 -13.15 26.68 -0.52
C ASN A 591 -12.65 25.25 -0.23
N VAL A 592 -12.24 24.55 -1.29
CA VAL A 592 -12.35 23.09 -1.50
C VAL A 592 -10.99 22.40 -1.68
N ASP A 593 -10.84 21.30 -0.93
CA ASP A 593 -10.16 19.99 -1.13
C ASP A 593 -8.75 19.87 -1.74
N THR A 594 -7.83 19.28 -0.95
CA THR A 594 -6.64 18.55 -1.42
C THR A 594 -6.81 17.05 -1.15
N GLY A 595 -6.64 16.22 -2.18
CA GLY A 595 -6.68 14.76 -2.07
C GLY A 595 -5.30 14.13 -1.85
N CYS A 596 -5.29 12.83 -1.58
CA CYS A 596 -4.08 12.00 -1.47
C CYS A 596 -3.42 11.86 -2.84
N ALA A 597 -2.09 11.98 -2.89
CA ALA A 597 -1.23 11.90 -4.09
C ALA A 597 -1.12 13.18 -4.95
N LEU A 598 -0.20 14.07 -4.56
CA LEU A 598 0.48 14.98 -5.49
C LEU A 598 1.64 14.20 -6.16
N GLY A 599 1.33 13.30 -7.07
CA GLY A 599 2.37 12.50 -7.71
C GLY A 599 1.86 11.40 -8.63
N GLY A 600 0.86 11.70 -9.46
CA GLY A 600 0.59 10.82 -10.59
C GLY A 600 1.82 10.79 -11.51
N CYS A 601 2.33 9.60 -11.80
CA CYS A 601 3.23 9.36 -12.94
C CYS A 601 2.43 9.60 -14.23
N GLY A 602 2.15 10.87 -14.52
CA GLY A 602 1.45 11.31 -15.70
C GLY A 602 2.27 11.03 -16.96
N GLU A 603 1.57 10.51 -17.96
CA GLU A 603 1.93 10.38 -19.37
C GLU A 603 3.17 11.22 -19.78
N THR A 604 4.32 10.56 -19.89
CA THR A 604 5.47 11.18 -20.55
C THR A 604 5.19 11.25 -22.06
N GLY A 605 5.62 12.34 -22.70
CA GLY A 605 5.47 12.63 -24.13
C GLY A 605 6.23 11.68 -25.09
N LEU A 606 6.27 10.39 -24.77
CA LEU A 606 7.05 9.33 -25.38
C LEU A 606 6.69 9.10 -26.86
N MET A 607 5.42 9.26 -27.22
CA MET A 607 4.92 9.05 -28.59
C MET A 607 5.43 10.09 -29.59
N LYS A 608 5.75 11.32 -29.14
CA LYS A 608 6.28 12.38 -30.01
C LYS A 608 7.80 12.31 -30.17
N LEU A 609 8.51 11.71 -29.22
CA LEU A 609 9.97 11.76 -29.15
C LEU A 609 10.67 10.67 -29.99
N LEU A 610 10.00 9.55 -30.29
CA LEU A 610 10.59 8.41 -31.02
C LEU A 610 10.21 8.33 -32.50
N GLY A 611 9.45 9.30 -33.02
CA GLY A 611 9.10 9.37 -34.44
C GLY A 611 8.18 8.26 -34.94
N ILE A 612 7.47 7.57 -34.03
CA ILE A 612 6.50 6.52 -34.37
C ILE A 612 5.14 7.19 -34.57
N LYS A 613 4.73 7.38 -35.83
CA LYS A 613 3.38 7.87 -36.15
C LYS A 613 2.40 6.69 -36.15
N HIS A 614 1.63 6.54 -35.08
CA HIS A 614 0.35 5.84 -35.16
C HIS A 614 -0.78 6.87 -35.16
N THR A 615 -1.45 7.02 -36.31
CA THR A 615 -2.80 7.58 -36.37
C THR A 615 -3.73 6.58 -35.70
N VAL A 616 -4.20 6.92 -34.49
CA VAL A 616 -5.33 6.24 -33.86
C VAL A 616 -6.57 6.56 -34.71
N ARG A 617 -7.24 5.51 -35.18
CA ARG A 617 -8.62 5.56 -35.66
C ARG A 617 -9.48 4.80 -34.67
#